data_AF-J2ZT10-F1
#
_entry.id   AF-J2ZT10-F1
#
_cell.length_a   1.000
_cell.length_b   1.000
_cell.length_c   1.000
_cell.angle_alpha   90.00
_cell.angle_beta   90.00
_cell.angle_gamma   90.00
#
_symmetry.space_group_name_H-M   'P 1'
#
loop_
_entity.id
_entity.type
_entity.pdbx_description
1 polymer ?
#
loop_
_entity_poly.entity_id
_entity_poly.type
_entity_poly.pdbx_seq_one_letter_code
_entity_poly.pdbx_strand_id
1 'polypeptide(L)'
;MATLDKPEMPILRETPDQIYQRMANRMALIAQQRGETPPATEEGEIFYDLGYPIAEEISDQQQLFEYGFLQRFLPWADGEFLDATGVFFGLSRNEGETDDAYRQRLIDRARTEEGDGRRQDYERWARNVGG
;
A
#
# COMPACT_ATOMS: atom_id res chain seq x y z
N MET A 1 -7.14 -5.12 -23.19
CA MET A 1 -7.07 -4.08 -22.13
C MET A 1 -5.61 -3.81 -21.88
N ALA A 2 -5.16 -2.56 -21.92
CA ALA A 2 -3.77 -2.25 -21.53
C ALA A 2 -3.64 -2.54 -20.04
N THR A 3 -2.80 -3.49 -19.67
CA THR A 3 -2.43 -3.73 -18.27
C THR A 3 -1.73 -2.48 -17.75
N LEU A 4 -2.29 -1.86 -16.71
CA LEU A 4 -1.64 -0.75 -16.04
C LEU A 4 -0.38 -1.29 -15.36
N ASP A 5 0.80 -0.87 -15.81
CA ASP A 5 2.04 -1.20 -15.10
C ASP A 5 2.02 -0.49 -13.75
N LYS A 6 1.76 -1.28 -12.70
CA LYS A 6 1.73 -0.79 -11.32
C LYS A 6 3.18 -0.46 -10.90
N PRO A 7 3.44 0.74 -10.37
CA PRO A 7 4.75 1.04 -9.80
C PRO A 7 5.13 0.02 -8.73
N GLU A 8 6.43 -0.19 -8.52
CA GLU A 8 6.88 -0.88 -7.32
C GLU A 8 6.79 0.10 -6.14
N MET A 9 6.09 -0.29 -5.07
CA MET A 9 5.98 0.51 -3.86
C MET A 9 6.95 -0.04 -2.81
N PRO A 10 7.93 0.76 -2.36
CA PRO A 10 8.86 0.31 -1.33
C PRO A 10 8.16 0.37 0.04
N ILE A 11 7.40 -0.68 0.35
CA ILE A 11 6.76 -0.87 1.64
C ILE A 11 7.59 -1.87 2.44
N LEU A 12 7.80 -1.58 3.72
CA LEU A 12 8.53 -2.47 4.61
C LEU A 12 7.76 -3.79 4.76
N ARG A 13 8.39 -4.89 4.35
CA ARG A 13 7.92 -6.26 4.56
C ARG A 13 8.99 -7.01 5.31
N GLU A 14 8.85 -7.09 6.63
CA GLU A 14 9.74 -7.87 7.46
C GLU A 14 9.13 -9.25 7.72
N THR A 15 9.93 -10.31 7.66
CA THR A 15 9.52 -11.63 8.11
C THR A 15 9.46 -11.69 9.65
N PRO A 16 8.74 -12.67 10.23
CA PRO A 16 8.75 -12.88 11.69
C PRO A 16 10.17 -12.99 12.25
N ASP A 17 11.07 -13.73 11.58
CA ASP A 17 12.48 -13.86 11.98
C ASP A 17 13.22 -12.52 12.04
N GLN A 18 13.02 -11.67 11.03
CA GLN A 18 13.66 -10.35 10.96
C GLN A 18 13.15 -9.45 12.10
N ILE A 19 11.85 -9.48 12.37
CA ILE A 19 11.21 -8.73 13.45
C ILE A 19 11.71 -9.25 14.80
N TYR A 20 11.73 -10.57 14.99
CA TYR A 20 12.19 -11.20 16.22
C TYR A 20 13.65 -10.88 16.51
N GLN A 21 14.54 -10.98 15.50
CA GLN A 21 15.93 -10.62 15.66
C GLN A 21 16.09 -9.14 16.07
N ARG A 22 15.30 -8.24 15.50
CA ARG A 22 15.28 -6.82 15.91
C ARG A 22 14.81 -6.66 17.35
N MET A 23 13.80 -7.41 17.78
CA MET A 23 13.32 -7.42 19.16
C MET A 23 14.39 -7.96 20.13
N ALA A 24 15.03 -9.08 19.80
CA ALA A 24 16.11 -9.67 20.58
C ALA A 24 17.30 -8.71 20.75
N ASN A 25 17.74 -8.06 19.67
CA ASN A 25 18.78 -7.04 19.71
C ASN A 25 18.39 -5.87 20.63
N ARG A 26 17.12 -5.46 20.61
CA ARG A 26 16.61 -4.39 21.47
C ARG A 26 16.53 -4.83 22.93
N MET A 27 16.16 -6.07 23.23
CA MET A 27 16.18 -6.63 24.59
C MET A 27 17.61 -6.64 25.16
N ALA A 28 18.60 -7.08 24.38
CA ALA A 28 20.01 -7.09 24.80
C ALA A 28 20.53 -5.67 25.10
N LEU A 29 20.20 -4.70 24.23
CA LEU A 29 20.58 -3.29 24.45
C LEU A 29 19.98 -2.72 25.74
N ILE A 30 18.70 -3.01 26.01
CA ILE A 30 18.02 -2.55 27.23
C ILE A 30 18.64 -3.17 28.48
N ALA A 31 18.94 -4.48 28.45
CA ALA A 31 19.62 -5.15 29.57
C ALA A 31 20.99 -4.54 29.84
N GLN A 32 21.78 -4.29 28.79
CA GLN A 32 23.08 -3.64 28.91
C GLN A 32 22.98 -2.24 29.53
N GLN A 33 21.99 -1.44 29.11
CA GLN A 33 21.74 -0.10 29.67
C GLN A 33 21.37 -0.13 31.15
N ARG A 34 20.76 -1.23 31.61
CA ARG A 34 20.39 -1.45 33.02
C ARG A 34 21.49 -2.11 33.85
N GLY A 35 22.59 -2.53 33.22
CA GLY A 35 23.63 -3.33 33.88
C GLY A 35 23.17 -4.76 34.21
N GLU A 36 22.14 -5.26 33.52
CA GLU A 36 21.58 -6.60 33.67
C GLU A 36 22.16 -7.54 32.61
N THR A 37 22.12 -8.85 32.87
CA THR A 37 22.47 -9.86 31.87
C THR A 37 21.37 -9.93 30.80
N PRO A 38 21.71 -9.93 29.50
CA PRO A 38 20.73 -10.11 28.44
C PRO A 38 19.91 -11.40 28.60
N PRO A 39 18.60 -11.37 28.27
CA PRO A 39 17.79 -12.59 28.28
C PRO A 39 18.24 -13.57 27.20
N ALA A 40 18.02 -14.86 27.45
CA ALA A 40 18.21 -15.89 26.43
C ALA A 40 17.07 -15.84 25.41
N THR A 41 17.39 -15.79 24.12
CA THR A 41 16.44 -15.53 23.03
C THR A 41 16.47 -16.63 21.96
N GLU A 42 16.99 -17.81 22.31
CA GLU A 42 17.05 -18.97 21.41
C GLU A 42 15.76 -19.79 21.51
N GLU A 43 15.50 -20.61 20.49
CA GLU A 43 14.32 -21.48 20.46
C GLU A 43 14.27 -22.40 21.69
N GLY A 44 13.13 -22.44 22.39
CA GLY A 44 12.95 -23.17 23.65
C GLY A 44 13.23 -22.33 24.91
N GLU A 45 13.68 -21.08 24.77
CA GLU A 45 13.76 -20.13 25.87
C GLU A 45 12.45 -19.36 26.04
N ILE A 46 12.10 -19.01 27.28
CA ILE A 46 10.83 -18.34 27.59
C ILE A 46 10.63 -17.02 26.84
N PHE A 47 11.71 -16.28 26.56
CA PHE A 47 11.61 -15.03 25.80
C PHE A 47 11.42 -15.27 24.29
N TYR A 48 11.84 -16.42 23.78
CA TYR A 48 11.52 -16.85 22.42
C TYR A 48 10.06 -17.24 22.32
N ASP A 49 9.60 -18.13 23.22
CA ASP A 49 8.22 -18.64 23.22
C ASP A 49 7.17 -17.53 23.37
N LEU A 50 7.49 -16.45 24.09
CA LEU A 50 6.62 -15.29 24.24
C LEU A 50 6.83 -14.23 23.15
N GLY A 51 8.07 -14.04 22.69
CA GLY A 51 8.42 -12.96 21.78
C GLY A 51 8.17 -13.29 20.31
N TYR A 52 8.33 -14.56 19.92
CA TYR A 52 8.18 -14.98 18.53
C TYR A 52 6.73 -14.90 18.03
N PRO A 53 5.70 -15.32 18.79
CA PRO A 53 4.30 -15.11 18.37
C PRO A 53 3.93 -13.62 18.19
N ILE A 54 4.55 -12.74 18.96
CA ILE A 54 4.37 -11.29 18.79
C ILE A 54 5.01 -10.82 17.48
N ALA A 55 6.17 -11.38 17.12
CA ALA A 55 6.83 -11.07 15.85
C ALA A 55 6.00 -11.56 14.65
N GLU A 56 5.36 -12.73 14.75
CA GLU A 56 4.41 -13.23 13.75
C GLU A 56 3.21 -12.29 13.59
N GLU A 57 2.56 -11.91 14.69
CA GLU A 57 1.45 -10.96 14.65
C GLU A 57 1.86 -9.63 14.03
N ILE A 58 3.05 -9.09 14.36
CA ILE A 58 3.54 -7.84 13.76
C ILE A 58 3.75 -8.00 12.25
N SER A 59 4.29 -9.14 11.79
CA SER A 59 4.46 -9.43 10.36
C SER A 59 3.12 -9.43 9.63
N ASP A 60 2.10 -10.07 10.20
CA ASP A 60 0.77 -10.13 9.61
C ASP A 60 0.10 -8.74 9.61
N GLN A 61 0.26 -7.97 10.68
CA GLN A 61 -0.22 -6.58 10.72
C GLN A 61 0.50 -5.68 9.70
N GLN A 62 1.78 -5.91 9.39
CA GLN A 62 2.48 -5.19 8.32
C GLN A 62 1.81 -5.44 6.96
N GLN A 63 1.38 -6.67 6.68
CA GLN A 63 0.68 -7.02 5.44
C GLN A 63 -0.71 -6.37 5.35
N LEU A 64 -1.47 -6.37 6.45
CA LEU A 64 -2.78 -5.71 6.51
C LEU A 64 -2.65 -4.19 6.35
N PHE A 65 -1.63 -3.60 6.99
CA PHE A 65 -1.33 -2.18 6.84
C PHE A 65 -0.91 -1.84 5.42
N GLU A 66 -0.05 -2.65 4.81
CA GLU A 66 0.32 -2.50 3.40
C GLU A 66 -0.91 -2.50 2.50
N TYR A 67 -1.79 -3.50 2.66
CA TYR A 67 -3.03 -3.57 1.89
C TYR A 67 -3.83 -2.28 2.04
N GLY A 68 -4.18 -1.89 3.27
CA GLY A 68 -4.97 -0.68 3.52
C GLY A 68 -4.27 0.61 3.06
N PHE A 69 -2.94 0.67 3.09
CA PHE A 69 -2.17 1.79 2.58
C PHE A 69 -2.24 1.88 1.06
N LEU A 70 -2.08 0.76 0.35
CA LEU A 70 -2.14 0.68 -1.11
C LEU A 70 -3.53 1.11 -1.65
N GLN A 71 -4.60 0.79 -0.92
CA GLN A 71 -5.97 1.19 -1.29
C GLN A 71 -6.16 2.71 -1.42
N ARG A 72 -5.28 3.54 -0.84
CA ARG A 72 -5.33 5.00 -0.98
C ARG A 72 -4.90 5.49 -2.37
N PHE A 73 -4.24 4.65 -3.15
CA PHE A 73 -3.66 5.03 -4.42
C PHE A 73 -4.46 4.40 -5.56
N LEU A 74 -4.98 5.23 -6.46
CA LEU A 74 -5.82 4.82 -7.59
C LEU A 74 -5.30 3.59 -8.39
N PRO A 75 -3.98 3.44 -8.67
CA PRO A 75 -3.50 2.27 -9.41
C PRO A 75 -3.69 0.93 -8.69
N TRP A 76 -3.76 0.93 -7.35
CA TRP A 76 -3.88 -0.27 -6.52
C TRP A 76 -5.23 -0.43 -5.85
N ALA A 77 -6.02 0.65 -5.77
CA ALA A 77 -7.35 0.61 -5.19
C ALA A 77 -8.27 -0.41 -5.89
N ASP A 78 -9.07 -1.13 -5.10
CA ASP A 78 -10.06 -2.11 -5.55
C ASP A 78 -11.40 -1.94 -4.81
N GLY A 79 -12.44 -2.59 -5.33
CA GLY A 79 -13.77 -2.65 -4.72
C GLY A 79 -14.31 -1.29 -4.25
N GLU A 80 -14.73 -1.24 -2.99
CA GLU A 80 -15.31 -0.03 -2.36
C GLU A 80 -14.30 1.12 -2.24
N PHE A 81 -13.00 0.84 -2.13
CA PHE A 81 -11.97 1.88 -2.07
C PHE A 81 -11.79 2.57 -3.43
N LEU A 82 -11.88 1.78 -4.51
CA LEU A 82 -11.91 2.33 -5.87
C LEU A 82 -13.17 3.16 -6.11
N ASP A 83 -14.31 2.73 -5.57
CA ASP A 83 -15.58 3.47 -5.65
C ASP A 83 -15.51 4.80 -4.90
N ALA A 84 -14.95 4.81 -3.70
CA ALA A 84 -14.70 6.03 -2.94
C ALA A 84 -13.78 7.00 -3.71
N THR A 85 -12.78 6.49 -4.42
CA THR A 85 -11.94 7.30 -5.31
C THR A 85 -12.76 7.90 -6.45
N GLY A 86 -13.70 7.14 -7.01
CA GLY A 86 -14.61 7.64 -8.05
C GLY A 86 -15.51 8.79 -7.61
N VAL A 87 -15.98 8.78 -6.35
CA VAL A 87 -16.72 9.91 -5.76
C VAL A 87 -15.91 11.21 -5.86
N PHE A 88 -14.59 11.16 -5.60
CA PHE A 88 -13.72 12.33 -5.71
C PHE A 88 -13.61 12.85 -7.16
N PHE A 89 -13.57 11.96 -8.15
CA PHE A 89 -13.55 12.32 -9.58
C PHE A 89 -14.95 12.61 -10.16
N GLY A 90 -16.00 12.52 -9.34
CA GLY A 90 -17.40 12.70 -9.76
C GLY A 90 -17.87 11.65 -10.76
N LEU A 91 -17.30 10.44 -10.71
CA LEU A 91 -17.61 9.35 -11.63
C LEU A 91 -18.02 8.12 -10.82
N SER A 92 -19.22 7.59 -11.09
CA SER A 92 -19.71 6.37 -10.45
C SER A 92 -19.46 5.13 -11.32
N ARG A 93 -19.35 3.98 -10.66
CA ARG A 93 -19.22 2.67 -11.30
C ARG A 93 -20.52 2.28 -12.02
N ASN A 94 -20.39 1.70 -13.20
CA ASN A 94 -21.53 1.16 -13.94
C ASN A 94 -21.92 -0.23 -13.40
N GLU A 95 -23.16 -0.63 -13.62
CA GLU A 95 -23.63 -1.98 -13.23
C GLU A 95 -22.85 -3.07 -13.99
N GLY A 96 -22.33 -4.06 -13.25
CA GLY A 96 -21.55 -5.17 -13.81
C GLY A 96 -20.13 -4.79 -14.28
N GLU A 97 -19.67 -3.57 -14.00
CA GLU A 97 -18.34 -3.11 -14.40
C GLU A 97 -17.25 -3.69 -13.49
N THR A 98 -16.17 -4.19 -14.11
CA THR A 98 -15.00 -4.69 -13.38
C THR A 98 -14.15 -3.55 -12.85
N ASP A 99 -13.42 -3.79 -11.76
CA ASP A 99 -12.49 -2.83 -11.18
C ASP A 99 -11.48 -2.30 -12.21
N ASP A 100 -10.98 -3.16 -13.10
CA ASP A 100 -10.01 -2.75 -14.12
C ASP A 100 -10.59 -1.77 -15.14
N ALA A 101 -11.82 -2.04 -15.61
CA ALA A 101 -12.51 -1.14 -16.55
C ALA A 101 -12.85 0.19 -15.87
N TYR A 102 -13.34 0.13 -14.63
CA TYR A 102 -13.69 1.31 -13.86
C TYR A 102 -12.45 2.17 -13.52
N ARG A 103 -11.35 1.54 -13.10
CA ARG A 103 -10.08 2.22 -12.83
C ARG A 103 -9.53 2.91 -14.07
N GLN A 104 -9.61 2.27 -15.23
CA GLN A 104 -9.17 2.89 -16.48
C GLN A 104 -9.97 4.16 -16.78
N ARG A 105 -11.31 4.15 -16.60
CA ARG A 105 -12.15 5.34 -16.75
C ARG A 105 -11.77 6.45 -15.77
N LEU A 106 -11.46 6.12 -14.52
CA LEU A 106 -11.02 7.09 -13.52
C LEU A 106 -9.67 7.71 -13.90
N ILE A 107 -8.74 6.92 -14.43
CA ILE A 107 -7.44 7.41 -14.93
C ILE A 107 -7.63 8.32 -16.14
N ASP A 108 -8.50 7.94 -17.07
CA ASP A 108 -8.81 8.76 -18.25
C ASP A 108 -9.54 10.06 -17.84
N ARG A 109 -10.40 10.02 -16.82
CA ARG A 109 -11.03 11.20 -16.22
C ARG A 109 -9.99 12.13 -15.57
N ALA A 110 -9.07 11.58 -14.79
CA ALA A 110 -7.98 12.35 -14.17
C ALA A 110 -7.02 12.98 -15.20
N ARG A 111 -6.94 12.39 -16.40
CA ARG A 111 -6.19 12.92 -17.54
C ARG A 111 -6.94 13.99 -18.34
N THR A 112 -8.27 13.99 -18.29
CA THR A 112 -9.13 14.86 -19.12
C THR A 112 -9.70 16.06 -18.39
N GLU A 113 -9.64 16.12 -17.05
CA GLU A 113 -9.82 17.38 -16.32
C GLU A 113 -8.85 18.43 -16.85
N GLU A 114 -9.37 19.60 -17.22
CA GLU A 114 -8.61 20.69 -17.83
C GLU A 114 -7.35 21.00 -17.02
N GLY A 115 -6.21 20.63 -17.60
CA GLY A 115 -4.91 21.09 -17.14
C GLY A 115 -4.55 22.42 -17.78
N ASP A 116 -3.64 23.15 -17.15
CA ASP A 116 -3.02 24.35 -17.71
C ASP A 116 -1.91 23.96 -18.70
N GLY A 117 -2.30 23.38 -19.85
CA GLY A 117 -1.41 23.22 -21.02
C GLY A 117 -0.68 21.87 -21.17
N ARG A 118 -1.31 20.73 -20.87
CA ARG A 118 -0.72 19.40 -21.21
C ARG A 118 -0.97 19.06 -22.68
N ARG A 119 -0.17 18.17 -23.26
CA ARG A 119 -0.31 17.71 -24.67
C ARG A 119 -1.74 17.25 -25.02
N GLN A 120 -2.39 16.54 -24.10
CA GLN A 120 -3.75 16.04 -24.28
C GLN A 120 -4.80 17.17 -24.31
N ASP A 121 -4.54 18.30 -23.63
CA ASP A 121 -5.40 19.49 -23.69
C ASP A 121 -5.36 20.13 -25.07
N TYR A 122 -4.18 20.22 -25.70
CA TYR A 122 -4.04 20.70 -27.08
C TYR A 122 -4.72 19.78 -28.10
N GLU A 123 -4.59 18.46 -27.94
CA GLU A 123 -5.27 17.48 -28.80
C GLU A 123 -6.80 17.56 -28.66
N ARG A 124 -7.31 17.84 -27.45
CA ARG A 124 -8.74 18.07 -27.18
C ARG A 124 -9.22 19.41 -27.73
N TRP A 125 -8.49 20.50 -27.50
CA TRP A 125 -8.81 21.82 -28.03
C TRP A 125 -8.83 21.82 -29.55
N ALA A 126 -7.86 21.17 -30.21
CA ALA A 126 -7.83 21.03 -31.66
C ALA A 126 -9.06 20.31 -32.23
N ARG A 127 -9.66 19.37 -31.49
CA ARG A 127 -10.92 18.70 -31.88
C ARG A 127 -12.17 19.53 -31.61
N ASN A 128 -12.10 20.50 -30.69
CA ASN A 128 -13.21 21.38 -30.33
C ASN A 128 -13.26 22.69 -31.14
N VAL A 129 -12.19 23.05 -31.85
CA VAL A 129 -12.26 24.13 -32.84
C VAL A 129 -12.98 23.58 -34.07
N GLY A 130 -14.22 24.02 -34.28
CA GLY A 130 -15.03 23.64 -35.43
C GLY A 130 -14.34 23.99 -36.74
N GLY A 131 -14.23 23.01 -37.63
CA GLY A 131 -13.99 23.20 -39.06
C GLY A 131 -15.30 23.36 -39.81
#